data_AF-A0A392S2E3-F1
#
_entry.id   AF-A0A392S2E3-F1
#
_cell.length_a   1.000
_cell.length_b   1.000
_cell.length_c   1.000
_cell.angle_alpha   90.00
_cell.angle_beta   90.00
_cell.angle_gamma   90.00
#
_symmetry.space_group_name_H-M   'P 1'
#
loop_
_entity.id
_entity.type
_entity.pdbx_description
1 polymer ?
#
loop_
_entity_poly.entity_id
_entity_poly.type
_entity_poly.pdbx_seq_one_letter_code
_entity_poly.pdbx_strand_id
1 'polypeptide(L)'
;QSETTPFHPRSPYAASKVAAHWYTVNYREAYGIFACNGILFNHESPRRGENFVTRKITRAVGRIKIGLQSKLFLGNLQASRDWGFAGDYVEAMWLMLQQEKADDYVVATEDSHT
;
A
#
# COMPACT_ATOMS: atom_id res chain seq x y z
N GLN A 1 -1.34 -12.74 -3.83
CA GLN A 1 -1.03 -11.99 -5.06
C GLN A 1 0.49 -11.96 -5.17
N SER A 2 1.01 -12.13 -6.37
CA SER A 2 2.44 -12.15 -6.70
C SER A 2 2.75 -11.10 -7.78
N GLU A 3 4.02 -10.92 -8.09
CA GLU A 3 4.54 -10.08 -9.17
C GLU A 3 3.94 -10.46 -10.54
N THR A 4 3.61 -11.73 -10.72
CA THR A 4 3.03 -12.27 -11.96
C THR A 4 1.51 -12.26 -12.01
N THR A 5 0.83 -11.82 -10.94
CA THR A 5 -0.63 -11.75 -10.91
C THR A 5 -1.12 -10.63 -11.84
N PRO A 6 -2.03 -10.91 -12.80
CA PRO A 6 -2.52 -9.88 -13.72
C PRO A 6 -3.22 -8.72 -13.02
N PHE A 7 -2.96 -7.49 -13.47
CA PHE A 7 -3.62 -6.30 -12.93
C PHE A 7 -5.08 -6.17 -13.41
N HIS A 8 -6.00 -5.92 -12.46
CA HIS A 8 -7.41 -5.60 -12.75
C HIS A 8 -7.86 -4.37 -11.93
N PRO A 9 -7.49 -3.13 -12.33
CA PRO A 9 -7.75 -1.94 -11.53
C PRO A 9 -9.25 -1.61 -11.41
N ARG A 10 -9.68 -1.18 -10.22
CA ARG A 10 -11.10 -0.87 -9.90
C ARG A 10 -11.35 0.59 -9.54
N SER A 11 -10.42 1.48 -9.86
CA SER A 11 -10.57 2.93 -9.68
C SER A 11 -9.63 3.70 -10.62
N PRO A 12 -9.89 5.00 -10.88
CA PRO A 12 -8.97 5.85 -11.63
C PRO A 12 -7.57 5.92 -11.00
N TYR A 13 -7.50 5.89 -9.67
CA TYR A 13 -6.24 5.81 -8.93
C TYR A 13 -5.48 4.51 -9.23
N ALA A 14 -6.17 3.36 -9.21
CA ALA A 14 -5.53 2.08 -9.50
C ALA A 14 -5.06 2.01 -10.96
N ALA A 15 -5.88 2.50 -11.90
CA ALA A 15 -5.53 2.51 -13.33
C ALA A 15 -4.29 3.38 -13.62
N SER A 16 -4.18 4.56 -13.00
CA SER A 16 -3.01 5.42 -13.17
C SER A 16 -1.74 4.81 -12.55
N LYS A 17 -1.86 4.05 -11.44
CA LYS A 17 -0.74 3.31 -10.86
C LYS A 17 -0.29 2.14 -11.70
N VAL A 18 -1.20 1.43 -12.37
CA VAL A 18 -0.83 0.40 -13.36
C VAL A 18 -0.09 1.03 -14.54
N ALA A 19 -0.52 2.20 -15.03
CA ALA A 19 0.21 2.92 -16.07
C ALA A 19 1.63 3.30 -15.61
N ALA A 20 1.77 3.84 -14.40
CA ALA A 20 3.08 4.17 -13.83
C ALA A 20 3.99 2.94 -13.70
N HIS A 21 3.45 1.80 -13.23
CA HIS A 21 4.18 0.53 -13.15
C HIS A 21 4.78 0.15 -14.50
N TRP A 22 3.98 0.17 -15.57
CA TRP A 22 4.44 -0.17 -16.91
C TRP A 22 5.38 0.86 -17.53
N TYR A 23 5.25 2.15 -17.21
CA TYR A 23 6.24 3.16 -17.61
C TYR A 23 7.60 2.88 -16.96
N THR A 24 7.63 2.54 -15.67
CA THR A 24 8.87 2.16 -14.98
C THR A 24 9.52 0.93 -15.64
N VAL A 25 8.74 -0.13 -15.89
CA VAL A 25 9.20 -1.35 -16.57
C VAL A 25 9.78 -1.01 -17.95
N ASN A 26 9.03 -0.25 -18.75
CA ASN A 26 9.46 0.13 -20.10
C ASN A 26 10.79 0.89 -20.10
N TYR A 27 10.99 1.83 -19.17
CA TYR A 27 12.24 2.59 -19.08
C TYR A 27 13.41 1.73 -18.60
N ARG A 28 13.16 0.79 -17.68
CA ARG A 28 14.16 -0.21 -17.25
C ARG A 28 14.60 -1.09 -18.43
N GLU A 29 13.65 -1.62 -19.18
CA GLU A 29 13.92 -2.56 -20.29
C GLU A 29 14.50 -1.87 -21.53
N ALA A 30 13.94 -0.74 -21.95
CA ALA A 30 14.34 -0.07 -23.19
C ALA A 30 15.68 0.68 -23.07
N TYR A 31 16.01 1.18 -21.87
CA TYR A 31 17.15 2.07 -21.66
C TYR A 31 18.15 1.58 -20.61
N GLY A 32 17.92 0.43 -19.99
CA GLY A 32 18.80 -0.10 -18.93
C GLY A 32 18.84 0.77 -17.68
N ILE A 33 17.81 1.61 -17.45
CA ILE A 33 17.74 2.44 -16.25
C ILE A 33 17.48 1.55 -15.04
N PHE A 34 18.25 1.72 -13.97
CA PHE A 34 17.98 1.06 -12.70
C PHE A 34 16.71 1.66 -12.07
N ALA A 35 15.55 1.05 -12.36
CA ALA A 35 14.25 1.50 -11.86
C ALA A 35 13.44 0.31 -11.35
N CYS A 36 12.95 0.36 -10.12
CA CYS A 36 12.23 -0.73 -9.47
C CYS A 36 10.77 -0.34 -9.20
N ASN A 37 9.84 -1.29 -9.27
CA ASN A 37 8.50 -1.12 -8.71
C ASN A 37 8.36 -1.90 -7.39
N GLY A 38 8.13 -1.17 -6.30
CA GLY A 38 7.56 -1.76 -5.10
C GLY A 38 6.04 -1.89 -5.22
N ILE A 39 5.53 -3.12 -5.30
CA ILE A 39 4.10 -3.45 -5.28
C ILE A 39 3.66 -3.62 -3.83
N LEU A 40 3.58 -2.49 -3.12
CA LEU A 40 3.33 -2.45 -1.69
C LEU A 40 1.85 -2.60 -1.37
N PHE A 41 1.53 -3.58 -0.53
CA PHE A 41 0.21 -3.75 0.09
C PHE A 41 -0.07 -2.65 1.12
N ASN A 42 -1.26 -2.66 1.72
CA ASN A 42 -1.62 -1.61 2.65
C ASN A 42 -0.63 -1.58 3.83
N HIS A 43 -0.15 -0.39 4.16
CA HIS A 43 0.76 -0.18 5.26
C HIS A 43 0.36 1.06 6.05
N GLU A 44 0.44 0.94 7.36
CA GLU A 44 -0.22 1.82 8.30
C GLU A 44 0.79 2.31 9.35
N SER A 45 0.47 3.42 10.03
CA SER A 45 1.30 3.95 11.11
C SER A 45 0.54 5.03 11.90
N PRO A 46 1.07 5.49 13.05
CA PRO A 46 0.59 6.72 13.70
C PRO A 46 0.70 7.99 12.84
N ARG A 47 1.27 7.91 11.64
CA ARG A 47 1.36 9.02 10.67
C ARG A 47 0.40 8.87 9.49
N ARG A 48 -0.35 7.76 9.40
CA ARG A 48 -1.34 7.54 8.32
C ARG A 48 -2.35 8.68 8.27
N GLY A 49 -2.72 9.12 7.07
CA GLY A 49 -3.74 10.15 6.88
C GLY A 49 -5.09 9.76 7.47
N GLU A 50 -5.80 10.72 8.08
CA GLU A 50 -7.02 10.45 8.87
C GLU A 50 -8.22 9.95 8.02
N ASN A 51 -8.16 10.11 6.70
CA ASN A 51 -9.20 9.61 5.78
C ASN A 51 -9.08 8.11 5.48
N PHE A 52 -7.94 7.47 5.77
CA PHE A 52 -7.79 6.02 5.60
C PHE A 52 -8.46 5.29 6.77
N VAL A 53 -9.07 4.12 6.46
CA VAL A 53 -9.98 3.42 7.37
C VAL A 53 -9.37 3.09 8.73
N THR A 54 -8.12 2.63 8.76
CA THR A 54 -7.36 2.29 9.97
C THR A 54 -7.17 3.50 10.88
N ARG A 55 -6.75 4.64 10.32
CA ARG A 55 -6.56 5.88 11.09
C ARG A 55 -7.88 6.50 11.51
N LYS A 56 -8.89 6.43 10.65
CA LYS A 56 -10.26 6.86 10.96
C LYS A 56 -10.80 6.09 12.17
N ILE A 57 -10.61 4.77 12.21
CA ILE A 57 -11.02 3.91 13.33
C ILE A 57 -10.26 4.28 14.59
N THR A 58 -8.92 4.25 14.57
CA THR A 58 -8.11 4.51 15.77
C THR A 58 -8.34 5.90 16.37
N ARG A 59 -8.48 6.94 15.53
CA ARG A 59 -8.84 8.30 16.00
C ARG A 59 -10.21 8.34 16.63
N ALA A 60 -11.21 7.73 15.99
CA ALA A 60 -12.57 7.72 16.50
C ALA A 60 -12.65 6.97 17.83
N VAL A 61 -12.03 5.78 17.94
CA VAL A 61 -11.96 5.01 19.20
C VAL A 61 -11.34 5.86 20.32
N GLY A 62 -10.21 6.51 20.04
CA GLY A 62 -9.57 7.42 21.01
C GLY A 62 -10.49 8.57 21.45
N ARG A 63 -11.16 9.25 20.50
CA ARG A 63 -12.11 10.34 20.79
C ARG A 63 -13.35 9.87 21.55
N ILE A 64 -13.89 8.71 21.20
CA ILE A 64 -15.05 8.09 21.87
C ILE A 64 -14.69 7.77 23.32
N LYS A 65 -13.50 7.20 23.56
CA LYS A 65 -13.06 6.85 24.91
C LYS A 65 -12.99 8.06 25.85
N ILE A 66 -12.68 9.24 25.34
CA ILE A 66 -12.60 10.50 26.11
C ILE A 66 -13.85 11.38 25.97
N GLY A 67 -14.94 10.87 25.39
CA GLY A 67 -16.23 11.57 25.30
C GLY A 67 -16.31 12.69 24.26
N LEU A 68 -15.31 12.84 23.38
CA LEU A 68 -15.31 13.87 22.32
C LEU A 68 -16.09 13.47 21.05
N GLN A 69 -16.47 12.20 20.94
CA GLN A 69 -17.21 11.66 19.79
C GLN A 69 -18.12 10.54 20.29
N SER A 70 -19.31 10.38 19.70
CA SER A 70 -20.29 9.37 20.14
C SER A 70 -20.50 8.21 19.17
N LYS A 71 -20.21 8.41 17.88
CA LYS A 71 -20.42 7.42 16.82
C LYS A 71 -19.29 7.44 15.79
N LEU A 72 -19.00 6.29 15.20
CA LEU A 72 -18.12 6.14 14.04
C LEU A 72 -18.95 5.57 12.88
N PHE A 73 -18.91 6.25 11.73
CA PHE A 73 -19.56 5.78 10.50
C PHE A 73 -18.54 5.18 9.54
N LEU A 74 -18.77 3.95 9.09
CA LEU A 74 -17.93 3.22 8.15
C LEU A 74 -18.76 2.77 6.94
N GLY A 75 -18.06 2.37 5.87
CA GLY A 75 -18.67 1.78 4.68
C GLY A 75 -18.71 0.26 4.77
N ASN A 76 -18.18 -0.41 3.74
CA ASN A 76 -18.10 -1.87 3.68
C ASN A 76 -17.19 -2.44 4.79
N LEU A 77 -17.75 -3.28 5.67
CA LEU A 77 -17.04 -3.95 6.77
C LEU A 77 -16.49 -5.33 6.38
N GLN A 78 -16.86 -5.84 5.20
CA GLN A 78 -16.38 -7.12 4.66
C GLN A 78 -15.13 -6.93 3.78
N ALA A 79 -14.62 -5.69 3.69
CA ALA A 79 -13.45 -5.37 2.90
C ALA A 79 -12.17 -5.91 3.56
N SER A 80 -11.70 -7.08 3.13
CA SER A 80 -10.46 -7.67 3.65
C SER A 80 -9.20 -7.05 3.05
N ARG A 81 -8.17 -6.78 3.87
CA ARG A 81 -6.89 -6.20 3.46
C ARG A 81 -5.73 -6.83 4.24
N ASP A 82 -4.59 -6.92 3.58
CA ASP A 82 -3.29 -7.15 4.19
C ASP A 82 -2.70 -5.81 4.66
N TRP A 83 -2.40 -5.69 5.95
CA TRP A 83 -1.98 -4.45 6.60
C TRP A 83 -0.64 -4.62 7.34
N GLY A 84 0.42 -4.05 6.79
CA GLY A 84 1.73 -3.98 7.44
C GLY A 84 2.02 -2.65 8.14
N PHE A 85 3.21 -2.54 8.73
CA PHE A 85 3.72 -1.29 9.30
C PHE A 85 4.54 -0.51 8.27
N ALA A 86 4.24 0.79 8.14
CA ALA A 86 4.90 1.65 7.15
C ALA A 86 6.43 1.77 7.34
N GLY A 87 6.94 1.59 8.56
CA GLY A 87 8.40 1.62 8.80
C GLY A 87 9.14 0.48 8.13
N ASP A 88 8.56 -0.73 8.15
CA ASP A 88 9.17 -1.92 7.54
C ASP A 88 9.12 -1.81 6.01
N TYR A 89 8.05 -1.20 5.48
CA TYR A 89 7.84 -1.08 4.03
C TYR A 89 8.82 -0.10 3.38
N VAL A 90 9.23 0.96 4.09
CA VAL A 90 10.24 1.90 3.57
C VAL A 90 11.65 1.31 3.58
N GLU A 91 11.93 0.38 4.49
CA GLU A 91 13.17 -0.40 4.44
C GLU A 91 13.20 -1.29 3.20
N ALA A 92 12.09 -1.95 2.86
CA ALA A 92 11.99 -2.72 1.63
C ALA A 92 12.26 -1.85 0.38
N MET A 93 11.69 -0.63 0.32
CA MET A 93 11.98 0.31 -0.78
C MET A 93 13.48 0.61 -0.91
N TRP A 94 14.16 0.83 0.21
CA TRP A 94 15.60 1.08 0.22
C TRP A 94 16.39 -0.14 -0.25
N LEU A 95 16.05 -1.34 0.26
CA LEU A 95 16.69 -2.60 -0.10
C LEU A 95 16.60 -2.91 -1.60
N MET A 96 15.46 -2.61 -2.24
CA MET A 96 15.28 -2.78 -3.69
C MET A 96 16.35 -2.02 -4.51
N LEU A 97 16.75 -0.84 -4.03
CA LEU A 97 17.73 0.01 -4.71
C LEU A 97 19.19 -0.39 -4.42
N GLN A 98 19.42 -1.33 -3.49
CA GLN A 98 20.75 -1.84 -3.18
C GLN A 98 21.10 -3.11 -3.96
N GLN A 99 20.14 -3.67 -4.72
CA GLN A 99 20.35 -4.90 -5.47
C GLN A 99 21.27 -4.67 -6.68
N GLU A 100 21.92 -5.73 -7.16
CA GLU A 100 22.77 -5.66 -8.36
C GLU A 100 21.97 -5.34 -9.62
N LYS A 101 20.71 -5.83 -9.69
CA LYS A 101 19.80 -5.64 -10.81
C LYS A 101 18.47 -5.09 -10.32
N ALA A 102 17.91 -4.15 -11.08
CA ALA A 102 16.59 -3.60 -10.81
C ALA A 102 15.50 -4.63 -11.11
N ASP A 103 14.51 -4.71 -10.24
CA ASP A 103 13.39 -5.66 -10.36
C ASP A 103 12.12 -5.11 -9.68
N ASP A 104 11.03 -5.86 -9.77
CA ASP A 104 9.75 -5.55 -9.13
C ASP A 104 9.45 -6.54 -8.01
N TYR A 105 8.90 -6.05 -6.89
CA TYR A 105 8.72 -6.85 -5.68
C TYR A 105 7.37 -6.61 -5.04
N VAL A 106 6.66 -7.67 -4.68
CA VAL A 106 5.52 -7.61 -3.75
C VAL A 106 6.04 -7.44 -2.33
N VAL A 107 5.47 -6.47 -1.60
CA VAL A 107 5.77 -6.25 -0.18
C VAL A 107 4.45 -6.27 0.59
N ALA A 108 4.25 -7.31 1.39
CA ALA A 108 3.01 -7.65 2.07
C ALA A 108 3.30 -8.42 3.37
N THR A 109 2.32 -8.55 4.26
CA THR A 109 2.43 -9.40 5.46
C THR A 109 2.00 -10.84 5.21
N GLU A 110 1.36 -11.12 4.07
CA GLU A 110 0.75 -12.40 3.70
C GLU A 110 -0.44 -12.81 4.59
N ASP A 111 -0.97 -11.88 5.38
CA ASP A 111 -2.11 -12.09 6.26
C ASP A 111 -3.15 -11.00 6.02
N SER A 112 -4.43 -11.34 6.04
CA SER A 112 -5.52 -10.43 5.69
C SER A 112 -6.63 -10.43 6.73
N HIS A 113 -7.12 -9.24 7.05
CA HIS A 113 -8.19 -9.03 8.02
C HIS A 113 -9.28 -8.12 7.46
N THR A 114 -10.48 -8.22 8.01
CA THR A 114 -11.64 -7.35 7.70
C THR A 114 -11.74 -6.17 8.64
#